data_AF-A0A948FZH6-F1
#
_entry.id   AF-A0A948FZH6-F1
#
_cell.length_a   1.000
_cell.length_b   1.000
_cell.length_c   1.000
_cell.angle_alpha   90.00
_cell.angle_beta   90.00
_cell.angle_gamma   90.00
#
_symmetry.space_group_name_H-M   'P 1'
#
loop_
_entity.id
_entity.type
_entity.pdbx_description
1 polymer ?
#
loop_
_entity_poly.entity_id
_entity_poly.type
_entity_poly.pdbx_seq_one_letter_code
_entity_poly.pdbx_strand_id
1 'polypeptide(L)'
;MDERKKIILKTIIKEHIKTGAPVGSEILVDKYKLNISPATVRNEMAELEEAGYIAQPYTSAGRIPTEVAYNLYIKNLGEKKLGTTEIKIFSKLLKDKNELSFKKTAKELAKISGNAVFWAFHQNNLYYTGISNLLSQPEFAQTTLMYNISQIIDRIDEIINDIFNKLKSEPQIFIGSTNPFGNFCSTILTKYKFKNDVGLFGILGPIRMDYEKNLTLVKHILSQINKIN
;
A
#
# COMPACT_ATOMS: atom_id res chain seq x y z
N MET A 1 -14.25 19.27 -8.14
CA MET A 1 -13.28 18.79 -9.15
C MET A 1 -14.04 18.24 -10.33
N ASP A 2 -13.80 18.78 -11.53
CA ASP A 2 -14.41 18.30 -12.78
C ASP A 2 -13.86 16.92 -13.20
N GLU A 3 -14.48 16.31 -14.21
CA GLU A 3 -14.10 14.98 -14.70
C GLU A 3 -12.70 14.94 -15.32
N ARG A 4 -12.23 16.03 -15.95
CA ARG A 4 -10.90 16.06 -16.57
C ARG A 4 -9.81 16.02 -15.50
N LYS A 5 -9.92 16.85 -14.47
CA LYS A 5 -9.00 16.86 -13.31
C LYS A 5 -9.00 15.53 -12.58
N LYS A 6 -10.16 14.87 -12.43
CA LYS A 6 -10.24 13.50 -11.89
C LYS A 6 -9.43 12.51 -12.72
N ILE A 7 -9.55 12.56 -14.06
CA ILE A 7 -8.79 11.69 -14.96
C ILE A 7 -7.29 11.97 -14.85
N ILE A 8 -6.88 13.24 -14.88
CA ILE A 8 -5.47 13.64 -14.77
C ILE A 8 -4.89 13.18 -13.43
N LEU A 9 -5.55 13.49 -12.31
CA LEU A 9 -5.11 13.10 -10.97
C LEU A 9 -4.99 11.59 -10.84
N LYS A 10 -6.00 10.82 -11.29
CA LYS A 10 -5.96 9.36 -11.28
C LYS A 10 -4.80 8.82 -12.10
N THR A 11 -4.49 9.46 -13.22
CA THR A 11 -3.39 9.06 -14.10
C THR A 11 -2.03 9.36 -13.46
N ILE A 12 -1.85 10.52 -12.83
CA ILE A 12 -0.66 10.87 -12.05
C ILE A 12 -0.42 9.85 -10.94
N ILE A 13 -1.46 9.52 -10.17
CA ILE A 13 -1.37 8.54 -9.08
C ILE A 13 -0.96 7.16 -9.62
N LYS A 14 -1.59 6.69 -10.70
CA LYS A 14 -1.25 5.40 -11.31
C LYS A 14 0.18 5.35 -11.83
N GLU A 15 0.64 6.41 -12.48
CA GLU A 15 2.00 6.49 -12.98
C GLU A 15 3.00 6.51 -11.82
N HIS A 16 2.72 7.33 -10.80
CA HIS A 16 3.58 7.44 -9.63
C HIS A 16 3.66 6.12 -8.83
N ILE A 17 2.54 5.40 -8.65
CA ILE A 17 2.54 4.05 -8.05
C ILE A 17 3.51 3.12 -8.80
N LYS A 18 3.51 3.18 -10.13
CA LYS A 18 4.31 2.32 -10.98
C LYS A 18 5.80 2.68 -10.99
N THR A 19 6.15 3.97 -11.03
CA THR A 19 7.52 4.41 -11.28
C THR A 19 8.25 4.92 -10.04
N GLY A 20 7.52 5.46 -9.06
CA GLY A 20 8.09 6.22 -7.96
C GLY A 20 8.78 7.52 -8.37
N ALA A 21 8.61 7.96 -9.62
CA ALA A 21 9.21 9.17 -10.13
C ALA A 21 8.17 10.30 -10.24
N PRO A 22 8.57 11.57 -10.09
CA PRO A 22 7.71 12.71 -10.38
C PRO A 22 7.13 12.64 -11.79
N VAL A 23 5.83 12.91 -11.93
CA VAL A 23 5.10 12.70 -13.18
C VAL A 23 4.98 14.02 -13.94
N GLY A 24 5.49 14.05 -15.17
CA GLY A 24 5.39 15.20 -16.08
C GLY A 24 4.16 15.11 -17.00
N SER A 25 3.72 16.26 -17.51
CA SER A 25 2.58 16.38 -18.42
C SER A 25 2.74 15.59 -19.73
N GLU A 26 3.96 15.53 -20.27
CA GLU A 26 4.26 14.81 -21.53
C GLU A 26 4.03 13.31 -21.37
N ILE A 27 4.53 12.73 -20.27
CA ILE A 27 4.31 11.31 -19.93
C ILE A 27 2.81 11.00 -19.88
N LEU A 28 2.01 11.89 -19.28
CA LEU A 28 0.56 11.69 -19.16
C LEU A 28 -0.13 11.69 -20.53
N VAL A 29 0.22 12.60 -21.42
CA VAL A 29 -0.38 12.68 -22.76
C VAL A 29 0.05 11.49 -23.61
N ASP A 30 1.35 11.20 -23.69
CA ASP A 30 1.89 10.20 -24.60
C ASP A 30 1.50 8.77 -24.19
N LYS A 31 1.61 8.46 -22.89
CA LYS A 31 1.40 7.10 -22.38
C LYS A 31 -0.07 6.76 -22.14
N TYR A 32 -0.85 7.73 -21.68
CA TYR A 32 -2.25 7.52 -21.32
C TYR A 32 -3.25 8.09 -22.34
N LYS A 33 -2.75 8.67 -23.45
CA LYS A 33 -3.57 9.16 -24.57
C LYS A 33 -4.71 10.07 -24.10
N LEU A 34 -4.39 10.97 -23.17
CA LEU A 34 -5.30 12.03 -22.79
C LEU A 34 -5.43 12.92 -24.02
N ASN A 35 -6.60 12.97 -24.68
CA ASN A 35 -6.83 13.68 -25.95
C ASN A 35 -6.76 15.22 -25.80
N ILE A 36 -5.71 15.73 -25.17
CA ILE A 36 -5.44 17.12 -24.80
C ILE A 36 -3.92 17.37 -24.86
N SER A 37 -3.53 18.62 -25.03
CA SER A 37 -2.11 18.98 -25.14
C SER A 37 -1.37 18.90 -23.78
N PRO A 38 -0.04 18.70 -23.78
CA PRO A 38 0.77 18.80 -22.56
C PRO A 38 0.62 20.16 -21.85
N ALA A 39 0.44 21.26 -22.60
CA ALA A 39 0.20 22.58 -22.03
C ALA A 39 -1.12 22.64 -21.24
N THR A 40 -2.19 22.05 -21.78
CA THR A 40 -3.47 21.93 -21.08
C THR A 40 -3.31 21.11 -19.80
N VAL A 41 -2.60 19.98 -19.86
CA VAL A 41 -2.34 19.15 -18.67
C VAL A 41 -1.54 19.92 -17.61
N ARG A 42 -0.54 20.72 -18.00
CA ARG A 42 0.22 21.57 -17.06
C ARG A 42 -0.67 22.55 -16.31
N ASN A 43 -1.61 23.20 -17.01
CA ASN A 43 -2.54 24.15 -16.37
C ASN A 43 -3.45 23.43 -15.36
N GLU A 44 -4.01 22.29 -15.74
CA GLU A 44 -4.85 21.48 -14.85
C GLU A 44 -4.06 20.95 -13.63
N MET A 45 -2.78 20.61 -13.82
CA MET A 45 -1.87 20.23 -12.74
C MET A 45 -1.56 21.38 -11.79
N ALA A 46 -1.47 22.62 -12.27
CA ALA A 46 -1.27 23.79 -11.41
C ALA A 46 -2.47 23.98 -10.46
N GLU A 47 -3.70 23.84 -10.97
CA GLU A 47 -4.91 23.92 -10.14
C GLU A 47 -5.02 22.75 -9.15
N LEU A 48 -4.60 21.54 -9.54
CA LEU A 48 -4.52 20.38 -8.64
C LEU A 48 -3.47 20.58 -7.53
N GLU A 49 -2.38 21.27 -7.83
CA GLU A 49 -1.33 21.61 -6.86
C GLU A 49 -1.79 22.68 -5.88
N GLU A 50 -2.43 23.74 -6.36
CA GLU A 50 -3.02 24.78 -5.52
C GLU A 50 -4.10 24.20 -4.58
N ALA A 51 -4.87 23.22 -5.06
CA ALA A 51 -5.84 22.48 -4.25
C ALA A 51 -5.20 21.43 -3.30
N GLY A 52 -3.87 21.25 -3.33
CA GLY A 52 -3.13 20.37 -2.42
C GLY A 52 -3.18 18.88 -2.78
N TYR A 53 -3.65 18.50 -3.97
CA TYR A 53 -3.69 17.08 -4.40
C TYR A 53 -2.35 16.57 -4.90
N ILE A 54 -1.56 17.43 -5.52
CA ILE A 54 -0.23 17.09 -6.01
C ILE A 54 0.77 18.16 -5.57
N ALA A 55 2.06 17.84 -5.58
CA ALA A 55 3.11 18.77 -5.21
C ALA A 55 4.34 18.58 -6.10
N GLN A 56 5.10 19.65 -6.30
CA GLN A 56 6.43 19.59 -6.89
C GLN A 56 7.48 19.28 -5.80
N PRO A 57 8.18 18.14 -5.87
CA PRO A 57 9.16 17.79 -4.84
C PRO A 57 10.45 18.63 -4.93
N TYR A 58 10.87 19.03 -6.14
CA TYR A 58 12.06 19.83 -6.39
C TYR A 58 11.85 20.79 -7.56
N THR A 59 12.57 21.91 -7.58
CA THR A 59 12.56 22.86 -8.70
C THR A 59 12.92 22.12 -10.00
N SER A 60 12.04 22.17 -11.00
CA SER A 60 12.07 21.44 -12.31
C SER A 60 11.58 19.99 -12.34
N ALA A 61 11.23 19.38 -11.20
CA ALA A 61 10.62 18.05 -11.19
C ALA A 61 9.16 18.10 -11.69
N GLY A 62 8.65 16.94 -12.12
CA GLY A 62 7.21 16.73 -12.32
C GLY A 62 6.41 16.89 -11.02
N ARG A 63 5.20 16.30 -10.95
CA ARG A 63 4.38 16.31 -9.74
C ARG A 63 4.27 14.93 -9.11
N ILE A 64 4.17 14.91 -7.78
CA ILE A 64 3.89 13.70 -7.00
C ILE A 64 2.53 13.86 -6.30
N PRO A 65 1.74 12.79 -6.13
CA PRO A 65 0.51 12.86 -5.35
C PRO A 65 0.81 13.08 -3.86
N THR A 66 -0.02 13.89 -3.21
CA THR A 66 0.01 14.08 -1.74
C THR A 66 -0.78 12.99 -1.03
N GLU A 67 -0.69 12.94 0.30
CA GLU A 67 -1.55 12.06 1.13
C GLU A 67 -3.04 12.27 0.84
N VAL A 68 -3.46 13.51 0.60
CA VAL A 68 -4.85 13.85 0.28
C VAL A 68 -5.30 13.19 -1.03
N ALA A 69 -4.44 13.20 -2.05
CA ALA A 69 -4.72 12.53 -3.32
C ALA A 69 -4.79 11.00 -3.19
N TYR A 70 -3.89 10.38 -2.42
CA TYR A 70 -3.97 8.94 -2.18
C TYR A 70 -5.24 8.55 -1.41
N ASN A 71 -5.59 9.30 -0.37
CA ASN A 71 -6.84 9.08 0.37
C ASN A 71 -8.07 9.19 -0.55
N LEU A 72 -8.12 10.20 -1.42
CA LEU A 72 -9.19 10.33 -2.40
C LEU A 72 -9.20 9.16 -3.40
N TYR A 73 -8.04 8.72 -3.87
CA TYR A 73 -7.91 7.57 -4.78
C TYR A 73 -8.43 6.29 -4.14
N ILE A 74 -8.05 6.03 -2.88
CA ILE A 74 -8.44 4.84 -2.12
C ILE A 74 -9.94 4.81 -1.87
N LYS A 75 -10.54 5.95 -1.52
CA LYS A 75 -11.99 6.08 -1.32
C LYS A 75 -12.79 5.70 -2.57
N ASN A 76 -12.20 5.86 -3.75
CA ASN A 76 -12.82 5.56 -5.04
C ASN A 76 -12.26 4.28 -5.69
N LEU A 77 -11.59 3.41 -4.94
CA LEU A 77 -11.13 2.13 -5.47
C LEU A 77 -12.31 1.23 -5.78
N GLY A 78 -12.31 0.70 -7.00
CA GLY A 78 -13.22 -0.37 -7.40
C GLY A 78 -12.76 -1.72 -6.86
N GLU A 79 -13.61 -2.73 -7.05
CA GLU A 79 -13.23 -4.11 -6.79
C GLU A 79 -12.37 -4.65 -7.93
N LYS A 80 -11.10 -4.97 -7.63
CA LYS A 80 -10.25 -5.74 -8.52
C LYS A 80 -10.38 -7.22 -8.17
N LYS A 81 -10.48 -8.06 -9.20
CA LYS A 81 -10.42 -9.51 -9.02
C LYS A 81 -8.96 -9.95 -9.04
N LEU A 82 -8.60 -10.89 -8.14
CA LEU A 82 -7.32 -11.58 -8.24
C LEU A 82 -7.28 -12.43 -9.50
N GLY A 83 -6.07 -12.59 -10.04
CA GLY A 83 -5.81 -13.60 -11.07
C GLY A 83 -6.02 -15.01 -10.51
N THR A 84 -6.30 -15.94 -11.43
CA THR A 84 -6.55 -17.35 -11.08
C THR A 84 -5.32 -18.02 -10.45
N THR A 85 -4.12 -17.58 -10.82
CA THR A 85 -2.85 -18.06 -10.26
C THR A 85 -2.71 -17.68 -8.80
N GLU A 86 -2.89 -16.41 -8.44
CA GLU A 86 -2.80 -15.95 -7.06
C GLU A 86 -3.83 -16.65 -6.17
N ILE A 87 -5.06 -16.80 -6.66
CA ILE A 87 -6.13 -17.53 -5.94
C ILE A 87 -5.70 -18.96 -5.63
N LYS A 88 -5.17 -19.69 -6.62
CA LYS A 88 -4.72 -21.09 -6.45
C LYS A 88 -3.57 -21.19 -5.47
N ILE A 89 -2.60 -20.28 -5.54
CA ILE A 89 -1.44 -20.24 -4.66
C ILE A 89 -1.89 -20.06 -3.21
N PHE A 90 -2.68 -19.03 -2.90
CA PHE A 90 -3.10 -18.76 -1.52
C PHE A 90 -4.05 -19.83 -0.98
N SER A 91 -4.94 -20.37 -1.82
CA SER A 91 -5.81 -21.49 -1.42
C SER A 91 -4.99 -22.73 -1.06
N LYS A 92 -3.91 -23.04 -1.79
CA LYS A 92 -3.00 -24.14 -1.46
C LYS A 92 -2.21 -23.87 -0.18
N LEU A 93 -1.66 -22.67 -0.04
CA LEU A 93 -0.85 -22.30 1.12
C LEU A 93 -1.65 -22.29 2.42
N LEU A 94 -2.92 -21.89 2.37
CA LEU A 94 -3.80 -21.78 3.54
C LEU A 94 -4.62 -23.05 3.82
N LYS A 95 -4.34 -24.18 3.14
CA LYS A 95 -5.11 -25.43 3.32
C LYS A 95 -5.05 -25.93 4.77
N ASP A 96 -3.85 -25.95 5.36
CA ASP A 96 -3.64 -26.56 6.68
C ASP A 96 -3.98 -25.63 7.85
N LYS A 97 -4.18 -24.33 7.57
CA LYS A 97 -4.48 -23.26 8.54
C LYS A 97 -3.74 -23.44 9.86
N ASN A 98 -2.43 -23.29 9.82
CA ASN A 98 -1.55 -23.28 10.99
C ASN A 98 -0.48 -22.20 10.86
N GLU A 99 0.31 -21.99 11.90
CA GLU A 99 1.36 -20.96 11.92
C GLU A 99 2.34 -21.08 10.76
N LEU A 100 2.77 -22.31 10.41
CA LEU A 100 3.67 -22.54 9.28
C LEU A 100 3.02 -22.13 7.94
N SER A 101 1.74 -22.48 7.75
CA SER A 101 0.96 -22.14 6.56
C SER A 101 0.79 -20.62 6.41
N PHE A 102 0.61 -19.92 7.53
CA PHE A 102 0.51 -18.47 7.59
C PHE A 102 1.86 -17.79 7.33
N LYS A 103 2.97 -18.28 7.90
CA LYS A 103 4.32 -17.81 7.57
C LYS A 103 4.65 -17.97 6.08
N LYS A 104 4.28 -19.11 5.47
CA LYS A 104 4.43 -19.32 4.02
C LYS A 104 3.55 -18.36 3.21
N THR A 105 2.31 -18.13 3.64
CA THR A 105 1.39 -17.16 3.03
C THR A 105 1.95 -15.74 3.10
N ALA A 106 2.52 -15.33 4.24
CA ALA A 106 3.16 -14.04 4.42
C ALA A 106 4.37 -13.86 3.48
N LYS A 107 5.21 -14.89 3.31
CA LYS A 107 6.34 -14.86 2.36
C LYS A 107 5.87 -14.67 0.91
N GLU A 108 4.84 -15.41 0.52
CA GLU A 108 4.29 -15.30 -0.84
C GLU A 108 3.57 -13.97 -1.05
N LEU A 109 2.86 -13.46 -0.04
CA LEU A 109 2.24 -12.14 -0.07
C LEU A 109 3.30 -11.04 -0.24
N ALA A 110 4.41 -11.10 0.50
CA ALA A 110 5.52 -10.15 0.37
C ALA A 110 6.11 -10.18 -1.06
N LYS A 111 6.31 -11.38 -1.61
CA LYS A 111 6.81 -11.57 -2.97
C LYS A 111 5.86 -11.00 -4.03
N ILE A 112 4.56 -11.33 -3.97
CA ILE A 112 3.57 -10.88 -4.96
C ILE A 112 3.30 -9.38 -4.83
N SER A 113 3.20 -8.85 -3.61
CA SER A 113 2.93 -7.43 -3.37
C SER A 113 4.15 -6.55 -3.63
N GLY A 114 5.37 -7.09 -3.54
CA GLY A 114 6.61 -6.30 -3.59
C GLY A 114 6.79 -5.41 -2.35
N ASN A 115 6.18 -5.76 -1.23
CA ASN A 115 6.19 -4.99 0.01
C ASN A 115 6.59 -5.86 1.22
N ALA A 116 6.80 -5.24 2.37
CA ALA A 116 6.96 -5.95 3.63
C ALA A 116 5.61 -6.46 4.13
N VAL A 117 5.62 -7.57 4.85
CA VAL A 117 4.43 -8.19 5.45
C VAL A 117 4.71 -8.51 6.91
N PHE A 118 3.75 -8.16 7.75
CA PHE A 118 3.71 -8.50 9.18
C PHE A 118 2.54 -9.42 9.44
N TRP A 119 2.73 -10.36 10.36
CA TRP A 119 1.74 -11.34 10.76
C TRP A 119 1.90 -11.64 12.23
N ALA A 120 1.00 -11.11 13.06
CA ALA A 120 0.94 -11.43 14.48
C ALA A 120 -0.15 -12.49 14.73
N PHE A 121 0.25 -13.62 15.29
CA PHE A 121 -0.65 -14.73 15.64
C PHE A 121 -1.45 -14.44 16.91
N HIS A 122 -0.85 -13.66 17.81
CA HIS A 122 -1.42 -13.03 19.00
C HIS A 122 -0.46 -11.89 19.42
N GLN A 123 -0.78 -11.13 20.48
CA GLN A 123 -0.05 -9.91 20.89
C GLN A 123 1.49 -10.07 20.91
N ASN A 124 2.01 -11.16 21.50
CA ASN A 124 3.47 -11.38 21.65
C ASN A 124 4.08 -12.38 20.65
N ASN A 125 3.44 -12.65 19.52
CA ASN A 125 3.98 -13.57 18.52
C ASN A 125 3.85 -12.96 17.12
N LEU A 126 4.87 -12.19 16.77
CA LEU A 126 5.02 -11.52 15.49
C LEU A 126 5.95 -12.30 14.56
N TYR A 127 5.53 -12.42 13.31
CA TYR A 127 6.35 -12.83 12.19
C TYR A 127 6.37 -11.72 11.14
N TYR A 128 7.53 -11.51 10.51
CA TYR A 128 7.67 -10.55 9.43
C TYR A 128 8.56 -11.05 8.31
N THR A 129 8.36 -10.50 7.11
CA THR A 129 9.11 -10.86 5.90
C THR A 129 9.01 -9.75 4.86
N GLY A 130 9.93 -9.72 3.89
CA GLY A 130 9.90 -8.73 2.81
C GLY A 130 10.42 -7.35 3.17
N ILE A 131 11.15 -7.19 4.28
CA ILE A 131 11.84 -5.94 4.62
C ILE A 131 12.78 -5.51 3.48
N SER A 132 13.45 -6.47 2.83
CA SER A 132 14.27 -6.21 1.64
C SER A 132 13.47 -5.56 0.51
N ASN A 133 12.20 -5.94 0.32
CA ASN A 133 11.34 -5.36 -0.71
C ASN A 133 11.04 -3.89 -0.37
N LEU A 134 10.75 -3.60 0.90
CA LEU A 134 10.53 -2.23 1.37
C LEU A 134 11.78 -1.38 1.17
N LEU A 135 12.94 -1.84 1.65
CA LEU A 135 14.21 -1.12 1.55
C LEU A 135 14.72 -0.96 0.11
N SER A 136 14.28 -1.81 -0.83
CA SER A 136 14.60 -1.68 -2.25
C SER A 136 13.80 -0.61 -2.98
N GLN A 137 12.77 -0.02 -2.37
CA GLN A 137 11.98 1.02 -3.03
C GLN A 137 12.79 2.33 -3.16
N PRO A 138 12.61 3.08 -4.26
CA PRO A 138 13.26 4.37 -4.51
C PRO A 138 13.31 5.34 -3.32
N GLU A 139 12.25 5.40 -2.50
CA GLU A 139 12.16 6.26 -1.32
C GLU A 139 13.23 5.94 -0.28
N PHE A 140 13.55 4.66 -0.09
CA PHE A 140 14.45 4.21 0.97
C PHE A 140 15.91 4.14 0.52
N ALA A 141 16.25 4.67 -0.66
CA ALA A 141 17.64 4.86 -1.06
C ALA A 141 18.38 5.90 -0.19
N GLN A 142 17.65 6.76 0.52
CA GLN A 142 18.21 7.78 1.40
C GLN A 142 18.57 7.20 2.77
N THR A 143 19.78 7.47 3.26
CA THR A 143 20.30 6.96 4.55
C THR A 143 19.41 7.31 5.74
N THR A 144 18.83 8.52 5.75
CA THR A 144 17.90 8.96 6.80
C THR A 144 16.67 8.07 6.90
N LEU A 145 16.07 7.70 5.77
CA LEU A 145 14.89 6.84 5.75
C LEU A 145 15.24 5.39 6.12
N MET A 146 16.43 4.90 5.76
CA MET A 146 16.91 3.60 6.24
C MET A 146 17.03 3.56 7.76
N TYR A 147 17.60 4.61 8.37
CA TYR A 147 17.69 4.71 9.83
C TYR A 147 16.31 4.72 10.48
N ASN A 148 15.38 5.51 9.94
CA ASN A 148 14.00 5.54 10.46
C ASN A 148 13.31 4.17 10.38
N ILE A 149 13.52 3.42 9.29
CA ILE A 149 13.01 2.04 9.18
C ILE A 149 13.67 1.11 10.21
N SER A 150 14.97 1.24 10.47
CA SER A 150 15.64 0.45 11.52
C SER A 150 14.98 0.67 12.87
N GLN A 151 14.71 1.93 13.24
CA GLN A 151 14.03 2.27 14.50
C GLN A 151 12.62 1.68 14.59
N ILE A 152 11.91 1.58 13.48
CA ILE A 152 10.60 0.92 13.42
C ILE A 152 10.74 -0.59 13.65
N ILE A 153 11.74 -1.23 13.05
CA ILE A 153 11.99 -2.66 13.22
C ILE A 153 12.35 -2.97 14.67
N ASP A 154 13.18 -2.15 15.31
CA ASP A 154 13.59 -2.33 16.71
C ASP A 154 12.41 -2.28 17.68
N ARG A 155 11.35 -1.54 17.33
CA ARG A 155 10.16 -1.30 18.17
C ARG A 155 8.89 -1.98 17.65
N ILE A 156 9.05 -2.94 16.74
CA ILE A 156 7.91 -3.42 15.98
C ILE A 156 6.87 -4.15 16.85
N ASP A 157 7.32 -4.86 17.88
CA ASP A 157 6.42 -5.57 18.80
C ASP A 157 5.55 -4.58 19.59
N GLU A 158 6.11 -3.44 20.03
CA GLU A 158 5.36 -2.36 20.69
C GLU A 158 4.28 -1.78 19.77
N ILE A 159 4.66 -1.46 18.52
CA ILE A 159 3.75 -0.88 17.52
C ILE A 159 2.60 -1.85 17.22
N ILE A 160 2.90 -3.13 17.04
CA ILE A 160 1.90 -4.16 16.76
C ILE A 160 0.94 -4.33 17.93
N ASN A 161 1.43 -4.29 19.17
CA ASN A 161 0.60 -4.35 20.36
C ASN A 161 -0.40 -3.18 20.44
N ASP A 162 0.04 -1.96 20.14
CA ASP A 162 -0.82 -0.78 20.08
C ASP A 162 -1.89 -0.88 18.99
N ILE A 163 -1.50 -1.37 17.80
CA ILE A 163 -2.42 -1.62 16.68
C ILE A 163 -3.46 -2.66 17.08
N PHE A 164 -3.06 -3.73 17.77
CA PHE A 164 -3.93 -4.84 18.15
C PHE A 164 -5.19 -4.37 18.88
N ASN A 165 -5.05 -3.38 19.76
CA ASN A 165 -6.14 -2.86 20.57
C ASN A 165 -7.05 -1.88 19.80
N LYS A 166 -6.51 -1.15 18.82
CA LYS A 166 -7.22 -0.08 18.09
C LYS A 166 -7.85 -0.52 16.77
N LEU A 167 -7.31 -1.58 16.15
CA LEU A 167 -7.72 -2.02 14.81
C LEU A 167 -9.13 -2.62 14.83
N LYS A 168 -9.95 -2.23 13.86
CA LYS A 168 -11.30 -2.77 13.63
C LYS A 168 -11.21 -4.13 12.94
N SER A 169 -12.37 -4.79 12.77
CA SER A 169 -12.44 -6.12 12.14
C SER A 169 -12.24 -6.08 10.61
N GLU A 170 -12.63 -4.99 9.96
CA GLU A 170 -12.46 -4.82 8.51
C GLU A 170 -11.02 -4.42 8.14
N PRO A 171 -10.54 -4.73 6.92
CA PRO A 171 -9.26 -4.21 6.44
C PRO A 171 -9.22 -2.69 6.45
N GLN A 172 -8.21 -2.12 7.09
CA GLN A 172 -8.00 -0.67 7.18
C GLN A 172 -6.70 -0.27 6.49
N ILE A 173 -6.70 0.90 5.86
CA ILE A 173 -5.53 1.49 5.21
C ILE A 173 -5.11 2.72 6.02
N PHE A 174 -3.84 2.80 6.39
CA PHE A 174 -3.24 3.95 7.06
C PHE A 174 -2.15 4.53 6.17
N ILE A 175 -2.10 5.85 6.01
CA ILE A 175 -1.22 6.54 5.06
C ILE A 175 -0.49 7.66 5.77
N GLY A 176 0.81 7.73 5.53
CA GLY A 176 1.65 8.85 5.91
C GLY A 176 1.44 9.26 7.35
N SER A 177 1.04 10.50 7.59
CA SER A 177 0.79 11.07 8.93
C SER A 177 -0.08 10.22 9.88
N THR A 178 -0.95 9.36 9.36
CA THR A 178 -1.82 8.46 10.16
C THR A 178 -1.23 7.06 10.37
N ASN A 179 -0.09 6.75 9.77
CA ASN A 179 0.49 5.42 9.77
C ASN A 179 1.20 5.10 11.10
N PRO A 180 0.91 3.96 11.75
CA PRO A 180 1.53 3.61 13.02
C PRO A 180 3.02 3.26 12.89
N PHE A 181 3.51 2.97 11.67
CA PHE A 181 4.92 2.71 11.37
C PHE A 181 5.62 3.96 10.80
N GLY A 182 5.09 5.16 11.04
CA GLY A 182 5.74 6.41 10.66
C GLY A 182 5.25 7.03 9.35
N ASN A 183 5.50 8.34 9.22
CA ASN A 183 4.85 9.21 8.24
C ASN A 183 5.30 9.04 6.78
N PHE A 184 6.31 8.23 6.52
CA PHE A 184 6.80 7.93 5.16
C PHE A 184 6.26 6.59 4.62
N CYS A 185 5.43 5.90 5.41
CA CYS A 185 4.89 4.59 5.09
C CYS A 185 3.38 4.61 4.89
N SER A 186 2.90 3.57 4.21
CA SER A 186 1.50 3.17 4.21
C SER A 186 1.34 1.71 4.61
N THR A 187 0.22 1.39 5.24
CA THR A 187 -0.12 0.02 5.63
C THR A 187 -1.53 -0.36 5.26
N ILE A 188 -1.72 -1.64 4.93
CA ILE A 188 -3.03 -2.30 4.88
C ILE A 188 -3.04 -3.35 5.97
N LEU A 189 -3.88 -3.18 6.99
CA LEU A 189 -3.92 -4.05 8.16
C LEU A 189 -5.31 -4.67 8.30
N THR A 190 -5.38 -5.92 8.76
CA THR A 190 -6.65 -6.56 9.07
C THR A 190 -6.52 -7.55 10.23
N LYS A 191 -7.59 -7.68 11.02
CA LYS A 191 -7.73 -8.74 12.02
C LYS A 191 -8.29 -10.00 11.37
N TYR A 192 -7.82 -11.15 11.84
CA TYR A 192 -8.41 -12.44 11.50
C TYR A 192 -8.68 -13.22 12.78
N LYS A 193 -9.63 -14.17 12.71
CA LYS A 193 -9.87 -15.13 13.78
C LYS A 193 -9.34 -16.48 13.34
N PHE A 194 -8.62 -17.14 14.22
CA PHE A 194 -8.15 -18.49 13.98
C PHE A 194 -8.25 -19.29 15.27
N LYS A 195 -9.09 -20.33 15.26
CA LYS A 195 -9.51 -21.05 16.48
C LYS A 195 -10.06 -20.05 17.50
N ASN A 196 -9.48 -19.98 18.70
CA ASN A 196 -9.87 -19.06 19.76
C ASN A 196 -9.02 -17.78 19.80
N ASP A 197 -8.00 -17.69 18.95
CA ASP A 197 -7.11 -16.55 18.90
C ASP A 197 -7.57 -15.53 17.87
N VAL A 198 -7.39 -14.27 18.23
CA VAL A 198 -7.39 -13.17 17.26
C VAL A 198 -5.94 -12.96 16.87
N GLY A 199 -5.70 -12.83 15.57
CA GLY A 199 -4.43 -12.38 15.02
C GLY A 199 -4.65 -11.15 14.14
N LEU A 200 -3.55 -10.57 13.69
CA LEU A 200 -3.57 -9.54 12.65
C LEU A 200 -2.48 -9.82 11.62
N PHE A 201 -2.72 -9.40 10.40
CA PHE A 201 -1.66 -9.34 9.40
C PHE A 201 -1.83 -8.12 8.53
N GLY A 202 -0.78 -7.77 7.81
CA GLY A 202 -0.86 -6.68 6.88
C GLY A 202 0.40 -6.44 6.07
N ILE A 203 0.27 -5.50 5.15
CA ILE A 203 1.32 -5.07 4.24
C ILE A 203 1.83 -3.71 4.71
N LEU A 204 3.15 -3.52 4.69
CA LEU A 204 3.83 -2.24 4.88
C LEU A 204 4.62 -1.89 3.61
N GLY A 205 4.36 -0.70 3.09
CA GLY A 205 4.95 -0.17 1.87
C GLY A 205 5.21 1.33 1.95
N PRO A 206 5.75 1.93 0.87
CA PRO A 206 5.79 3.37 0.72
C PRO A 206 4.38 3.95 0.55
N ILE A 207 4.24 5.26 0.70
CA ILE A 207 2.97 5.98 0.47
C ILE A 207 2.38 5.69 -0.93
N ARG A 208 3.20 5.38 -1.93
CA ARG A 208 2.75 5.09 -3.30
C ARG A 208 2.52 3.59 -3.59
N MET A 209 2.23 2.76 -2.61
CA MET A 209 2.00 1.32 -2.87
C MET A 209 0.80 1.06 -3.79
N ASP A 210 0.75 -0.10 -4.45
CA ASP A 210 -0.40 -0.52 -5.26
C ASP A 210 -1.58 -0.92 -4.37
N TYR A 211 -2.33 0.08 -3.90
CA TYR A 211 -3.46 -0.08 -2.99
C TYR A 211 -4.54 -1.01 -3.54
N GLU A 212 -4.83 -0.94 -4.83
CA GLU A 212 -5.86 -1.74 -5.47
C GLU A 212 -5.49 -3.23 -5.43
N LYS A 213 -4.26 -3.57 -5.83
CA LYS A 213 -3.74 -4.95 -5.77
C LYS A 213 -3.61 -5.43 -4.33
N ASN A 214 -2.99 -4.64 -3.46
CA ASN A 214 -2.66 -5.04 -2.10
C ASN A 214 -3.92 -5.23 -1.25
N LEU A 215 -4.91 -4.36 -1.36
CA LEU A 215 -6.19 -4.52 -0.65
C LEU A 215 -6.92 -5.78 -1.12
N THR A 216 -6.88 -6.06 -2.42
CA THR A 216 -7.49 -7.25 -3.01
C THR A 216 -6.83 -8.54 -2.51
N LEU A 217 -5.48 -8.57 -2.42
CA LEU A 217 -4.73 -9.69 -1.83
C LEU A 217 -5.09 -9.91 -0.37
N VAL A 218 -5.10 -8.84 0.44
CA VAL A 218 -5.45 -8.90 1.88
C VAL A 218 -6.88 -9.42 2.07
N LYS A 219 -7.85 -8.88 1.34
CA LYS A 219 -9.26 -9.32 1.42
C LYS A 219 -9.41 -10.80 1.04
N HIS A 220 -8.70 -11.26 0.01
CA HIS A 220 -8.75 -12.67 -0.38
C HIS A 220 -8.17 -13.59 0.70
N ILE A 221 -6.98 -13.28 1.20
CA ILE A 221 -6.33 -14.06 2.27
C ILE A 221 -7.23 -14.11 3.51
N LEU A 222 -7.76 -12.96 3.93
CA LEU A 222 -8.70 -12.87 5.05
C LEU A 222 -9.92 -13.76 4.84
N SER A 223 -10.52 -13.74 3.64
CA SER A 223 -11.65 -14.60 3.31
C SER A 223 -11.29 -16.09 3.41
N GLN A 224 -10.11 -16.51 2.94
CA GLN A 224 -9.67 -17.90 3.03
C GLN A 224 -9.41 -18.36 4.46
N ILE A 225 -8.87 -17.48 5.32
CA ILE A 225 -8.69 -17.76 6.74
C ILE A 225 -10.05 -17.91 7.44
N ASN A 226 -10.97 -16.96 7.20
CA ASN A 226 -12.27 -16.89 7.86
C ASN A 226 -13.31 -17.88 7.33
N LYS A 227 -13.09 -18.53 6.17
CA LYS A 227 -13.92 -19.65 5.73
C LYS A 227 -13.79 -20.78 6.75
N ILE A 228 -14.68 -20.82 7.73
CA ILE A 228 -14.83 -21.91 8.69
C ILE A 228 -15.19 -23.16 7.88
N ASN A 229 -14.50 -24.28 8.14
CA ASN A 229 -14.95 -25.60 7.71
C ASN A 229 -16.06 -26.05 8.64
#